data_AF-A0A1J4UAK6-F1
#
_entry.id   AF-A0A1J4UAK6-F1
#
_cell.length_a   1.000
_cell.length_b   1.000
_cell.length_c   1.000
_cell.angle_alpha   90.00
_cell.angle_beta   90.00
_cell.angle_gamma   90.00
#
_symmetry.space_group_name_H-M   'P 1'
#
loop_
_entity.id
_entity.type
_entity.pdbx_description
1 polymer ?
#
loop_
_entity_poly.entity_id
_entity_poly.type
_entity_poly.pdbx_seq_one_letter_code
_entity_poly.pdbx_strand_id
1 'polypeptide(L)'
;MLDKQKKQRLIKKYQTHEGDTGSTEVQIAILSAEIDELAEHLKAHHKDHSSRRGLLRKVGERRKLLKYLQRENATSFEELTKKLKLKQAKQFESDDVEDESEEDVAVIVDENE
;
A
#
# COMPACT_ATOMS: atom_id res chain seq x y z
N MET A 1 -7.13 -10.46 13.12
CA MET A 1 -5.95 -9.67 13.52
C MET A 1 -4.76 -10.60 13.43
N LEU A 2 -3.66 -10.17 12.79
CA LEU A 2 -2.53 -11.05 12.56
C LEU A 2 -1.91 -11.50 13.89
N ASP A 3 -1.58 -12.78 14.01
CA ASP A 3 -0.89 -13.29 15.18
C ASP A 3 0.46 -12.58 15.39
N LYS A 4 0.84 -12.34 16.66
CA LYS A 4 2.06 -11.60 17.01
C LYS A 4 3.30 -12.28 16.46
N GLN A 5 3.34 -13.62 16.46
CA GLN A 5 4.50 -14.35 15.94
C GLN A 5 4.59 -14.22 14.42
N LYS A 6 3.46 -14.31 13.71
CA LYS A 6 3.43 -14.07 12.26
C LYS A 6 3.88 -12.65 11.92
N LYS A 7 3.40 -11.65 12.66
CA LYS A 7 3.80 -10.25 12.47
C LYS A 7 5.30 -10.06 12.64
N GLN A 8 5.89 -10.59 13.71
CA GLN A 8 7.35 -10.51 13.94
C GLN A 8 8.16 -11.22 12.84
N ARG A 9 7.69 -12.36 12.33
CA ARG A 9 8.35 -13.05 11.22
C ARG A 9 8.33 -12.22 9.93
N LEU A 10 7.22 -11.54 9.65
CA LEU A 10 7.13 -10.65 8.49
C LEU A 10 8.07 -9.45 8.65
N ILE A 11 8.07 -8.80 9.81
CA ILE A 11 8.99 -7.68 10.10
C ILE A 11 10.44 -8.11 9.85
N LYS A 12 10.89 -9.22 10.47
CA LYS A 12 12.26 -9.72 10.27
C LYS A 12 12.61 -10.08 8.82
N LYS A 13 11.61 -10.45 8.02
CA LYS A 13 11.83 -10.86 6.62
C LYS A 13 11.92 -9.67 5.66
N TYR A 14 11.21 -8.58 5.96
CA TYR A 14 11.09 -7.43 5.07
C TYR A 14 11.74 -6.15 5.63
N GLN A 15 12.34 -6.22 6.83
CA GLN A 15 13.13 -5.12 7.41
C GLN A 15 14.30 -4.73 6.50
N THR A 16 14.53 -3.43 6.37
CA THR A 16 15.67 -2.89 5.61
C THR A 16 16.94 -2.84 6.45
N HIS A 17 16.79 -2.62 7.76
CA HIS A 17 17.85 -2.59 8.75
C HIS A 17 17.38 -3.27 10.05
N GLU A 18 18.31 -3.54 10.95
CA GLU A 18 17.99 -4.15 12.24
C GLU A 18 17.14 -3.20 13.10
N GLY A 19 15.96 -3.67 13.52
CA GLY A 19 15.02 -2.86 14.32
C GLY A 19 13.99 -2.07 13.51
N ASP A 20 14.03 -2.16 12.18
CA ASP A 20 13.07 -1.51 11.30
C ASP A 20 11.67 -2.11 11.45
N THR A 21 10.73 -1.29 11.94
CA THR A 21 9.33 -1.68 12.13
C THR A 21 8.37 -0.79 11.33
N GLY A 22 8.89 0.26 10.71
CA GLY A 22 8.12 1.36 10.16
C GLY A 22 8.37 1.63 8.68
N SER A 23 9.35 0.99 8.05
CA SER A 23 9.57 1.14 6.62
C SER A 23 8.35 0.75 5.80
N THR A 24 8.22 1.41 4.65
CA THR A 24 7.13 1.19 3.70
C THR A 24 7.06 -0.27 3.27
N GLU A 25 8.21 -0.93 3.11
CA GLU A 25 8.34 -2.34 2.76
C GLU A 25 7.73 -3.25 3.84
N VAL A 26 8.07 -3.02 5.11
CA VAL A 26 7.52 -3.79 6.25
C VAL A 26 6.01 -3.57 6.36
N GLN A 27 5.54 -2.33 6.22
CA GLN A 27 4.11 -2.01 6.27
C GLN A 27 3.31 -2.72 5.15
N ILE A 28 3.80 -2.66 3.91
CA ILE A 28 3.17 -3.33 2.75
C ILE A 28 3.14 -4.85 2.97
N ALA A 29 4.20 -5.44 3.52
CA ALA A 29 4.25 -6.87 3.80
C ALA A 29 3.21 -7.30 4.84
N ILE A 30 3.07 -6.53 5.93
CA ILE A 30 2.06 -6.77 6.97
C ILE A 30 0.64 -6.63 6.39
N LEU A 31 0.37 -5.53 5.67
CA LEU A 31 -0.94 -5.31 5.04
C LEU A 31 -1.30 -6.42 4.07
N SER A 32 -0.33 -6.92 3.30
CA SER A 32 -0.55 -8.02 2.36
C SER A 32 -0.96 -9.31 3.08
N ALA A 33 -0.28 -9.67 4.16
CA ALA A 33 -0.65 -10.85 4.95
C ALA A 33 -2.04 -10.70 5.60
N GLU A 34 -2.38 -9.51 6.09
CA GLU A 34 -3.72 -9.24 6.65
C GLU A 34 -4.83 -9.29 5.59
N ILE A 35 -4.55 -8.79 4.39
CA ILE A 35 -5.46 -8.87 3.24
C ILE A 35 -5.71 -10.33 2.88
N ASP A 36 -4.68 -11.17 2.85
CA ASP A 36 -4.82 -12.59 2.51
C ASP A 36 -5.66 -13.35 3.54
N GLU A 37 -5.39 -13.18 4.84
CA GLU A 37 -6.21 -13.80 5.90
C GLU A 37 -7.66 -13.32 5.87
N LEU A 38 -7.89 -12.02 5.65
CA LEU A 38 -9.24 -11.46 5.61
C LEU A 38 -10.00 -11.88 4.34
N ALA A 39 -9.31 -11.99 3.20
CA ALA A 39 -9.88 -12.50 1.97
C ALA A 39 -10.31 -13.97 2.13
N GLU A 40 -9.51 -14.79 2.79
CA GLU A 40 -9.86 -16.18 3.10
C GLU A 40 -11.08 -16.26 4.04
N HIS A 41 -11.12 -15.45 5.09
CA HIS A 41 -12.28 -15.36 5.98
C HIS A 41 -13.58 -15.01 5.23
N LEU A 42 -13.52 -14.04 4.32
CA LEU A 42 -14.68 -13.61 3.53
C LEU A 42 -15.15 -14.63 2.49
N LYS A 43 -14.31 -15.61 2.11
CA LYS A 43 -14.75 -16.75 1.30
C LYS A 43 -15.69 -17.68 2.07
N ALA A 44 -15.55 -17.79 3.39
CA ALA A 44 -16.50 -18.54 4.22
C ALA A 44 -17.71 -17.66 4.63
N HIS A 45 -17.49 -16.35 4.80
CA HIS A 45 -18.49 -15.41 5.33
C HIS A 45 -18.91 -14.34 4.31
N HIS A 46 -19.60 -14.77 3.25
CA HIS A 46 -19.96 -13.87 2.13
C HIS A 46 -20.82 -12.66 2.51
N LYS A 47 -21.64 -12.80 3.57
CA LYS A 47 -22.57 -11.76 4.07
C LYS A 47 -21.91 -10.76 5.03
N ASP A 48 -20.64 -10.92 5.36
CA ASP A 48 -19.94 -9.96 6.20
C ASP A 48 -19.48 -8.74 5.37
N HIS A 49 -20.39 -7.78 5.24
CA HIS A 49 -20.15 -6.54 4.50
C HIS A 49 -19.21 -5.58 5.24
N SER A 50 -19.20 -5.61 6.58
CA SER A 50 -18.34 -4.76 7.40
C SER A 50 -16.87 -5.13 7.23
N SER A 51 -16.55 -6.43 7.30
CA SER A 51 -15.20 -6.93 7.04
C SER A 51 -14.77 -6.73 5.60
N ARG A 52 -15.69 -6.86 4.63
CA ARG A 52 -15.40 -6.54 3.21
C ARG A 52 -15.02 -5.07 3.03
N ARG A 53 -15.72 -4.14 3.69
CA ARG A 53 -15.34 -2.72 3.69
C ARG A 53 -13.96 -2.51 4.31
N GLY A 54 -13.65 -3.20 5.42
CA GLY A 54 -12.32 -3.20 6.03
C GLY A 54 -11.22 -3.69 5.08
N LEU A 55 -11.49 -4.76 4.33
CA LEU A 55 -10.59 -5.31 3.31
C LEU A 55 -10.30 -4.26 2.21
N LEU A 56 -11.34 -3.62 1.67
CA LEU A 56 -11.17 -2.59 0.63
C LEU A 56 -10.32 -1.41 1.11
N ARG A 57 -10.49 -0.99 2.38
CA ARG A 57 -9.65 0.07 2.96
C ARG A 57 -8.18 -0.35 3.02
N LYS A 58 -7.89 -1.57 3.47
CA LYS A 58 -6.51 -2.11 3.53
C LYS A 58 -5.88 -2.23 2.14
N VAL A 59 -6.65 -2.66 1.14
CA VAL A 59 -6.18 -2.73 -0.26
C VAL A 59 -5.84 -1.33 -0.79
N GLY A 60 -6.69 -0.33 -0.51
CA GLY A 60 -6.43 1.06 -0.88
C GLY A 60 -5.19 1.65 -0.21
N GLU A 61 -5.03 1.41 1.09
CA GLU A 61 -3.84 1.82 1.85
C GLU A 61 -2.56 1.19 1.29
N ARG A 62 -2.57 -0.12 1.02
CA ARG A 62 -1.44 -0.81 0.39
C ARG A 62 -1.11 -0.21 -0.99
N ARG A 63 -2.13 0.15 -1.79
CA ARG A 63 -1.92 0.79 -3.11
C ARG A 63 -1.22 2.14 -2.97
N LYS A 64 -1.61 2.96 -1.99
CA LYS A 64 -0.96 4.26 -1.70
C LYS A 64 0.50 4.08 -1.30
N LEU A 65 0.78 3.14 -0.38
CA LEU A 65 2.15 2.85 0.05
C LEU A 65 3.02 2.32 -1.09
N LEU A 66 2.47 1.49 -1.98
CA LEU A 66 3.17 1.02 -3.18
C LEU A 66 3.49 2.16 -4.16
N LYS A 67 2.55 3.09 -4.38
CA LYS A 67 2.77 4.29 -5.21
C LYS A 67 3.87 5.17 -4.60
N TYR A 68 3.84 5.37 -3.28
CA TYR A 68 4.87 6.09 -2.55
C TYR A 68 6.25 5.43 -2.70
N LEU A 69 6.35 4.11 -2.45
CA LEU A 69 7.60 3.36 -2.59
C LEU A 69 8.13 3.40 -4.03
N GLN A 70 7.25 3.36 -5.03
CA GLN A 70 7.66 3.47 -6.44
C GLN A 70 8.27 4.83 -6.76
N ARG A 71 7.69 5.92 -6.23
CA ARG A 71 8.20 7.29 -6.41
C ARG A 71 9.53 7.51 -5.69
N GLU A 72 9.68 6.98 -4.47
CA GLU A 72 10.89 7.17 -3.66
C GLU A 72 12.02 6.21 -4.05
N ASN A 73 11.72 4.93 -4.30
CA ASN A 73 12.70 3.90 -4.62
C ASN A 73 12.12 2.80 -5.52
N ALA A 74 12.27 3.01 -6.84
CA ALA A 74 11.82 2.06 -7.86
C ALA A 74 12.43 0.65 -7.71
N THR A 75 13.70 0.56 -7.29
CA THR A 75 14.40 -0.73 -7.10
C THR A 75 13.77 -1.54 -5.97
N SER A 76 13.56 -0.91 -4.79
CA SER A 76 12.88 -1.54 -3.66
C SER A 76 11.45 -1.96 -4.01
N PHE A 77 10.74 -1.12 -4.77
CA PHE A 77 9.39 -1.43 -5.25
C PHE A 77 9.36 -2.68 -6.13
N GLU A 78 10.27 -2.81 -7.09
CA GLU A 78 10.36 -4.00 -7.94
C GLU A 78 10.66 -5.26 -7.14
N GLU A 79 11.66 -5.19 -6.24
CA GLU A 79 12.03 -6.31 -5.39
C GLU A 79 10.87 -6.76 -4.50
N LEU A 80 10.20 -5.81 -3.85
CA LEU A 80 9.09 -6.08 -2.95
C LEU A 80 7.92 -6.69 -3.71
N THR A 81 7.59 -6.15 -4.88
CA THR A 81 6.52 -6.69 -5.74
C THR A 81 6.82 -8.11 -6.16
N LYS A 82 8.07 -8.40 -6.59
CA LYS A 82 8.53 -9.76 -6.95
C LYS A 82 8.41 -10.70 -5.74
N LYS A 83 8.85 -10.27 -4.56
CA LYS A 83 8.79 -11.07 -3.31
C LYS A 83 7.36 -11.36 -2.87
N LEU A 84 6.44 -10.40 -3.01
CA LEU A 84 5.03 -10.54 -2.63
C LEU A 84 4.14 -11.11 -3.73
N LYS A 85 4.70 -11.38 -4.92
CA LYS A 85 3.97 -11.88 -6.11
C LYS A 85 2.72 -11.05 -6.43
N LEU A 86 2.77 -9.75 -6.19
CA LEU A 86 1.66 -8.85 -6.50
C LEU A 86 1.60 -8.69 -8.02
N LYS A 87 0.47 -9.04 -8.64
CA LYS A 87 0.26 -8.80 -10.07
C LYS A 87 0.14 -7.30 -10.28
N GLN A 88 1.21 -6.66 -10.77
CA GLN A 88 1.13 -5.30 -11.28
C GLN A 88 0.16 -5.30 -12.47
N ALA A 89 -0.97 -4.61 -12.30
CA ALA A 89 -1.68 -4.08 -13.44
C ALA A 89 -0.91 -2.83 -13.89
N LYS A 90 -0.87 -2.58 -15.19
CA LYS A 90 -0.34 -1.40 -15.89
C LYS A 90 -1.02 -0.06 -15.47
N GLN A 91 -1.48 0.08 -14.23
CA GLN A 91 -2.42 1.11 -13.76
C GLN A 91 -1.76 2.26 -12.97
N PHE A 92 -0.48 2.18 -12.62
CA PHE A 92 0.14 3.28 -11.87
C PHE A 92 0.51 4.47 -12.77
N GLU A 93 0.78 4.24 -14.06
CA GLU A 93 1.11 5.32 -15.01
C GLU A 93 -0.09 6.20 -15.40
N SER A 94 -1.34 5.72 -15.25
CA SER A 94 -2.53 6.53 -15.59
C SER A 94 -2.94 7.50 -14.47
N ASP A 95 -2.51 7.26 -13.23
CA ASP A 95 -2.93 8.04 -12.06
C ASP A 95 -1.94 9.18 -11.72
N ASP A 96 -0.88 9.38 -12.50
CA ASP A 96 0.10 10.45 -12.31
C ASP A 96 -0.22 11.72 -13.13
N VAL A 97 -1.31 11.73 -13.90
CA VAL A 97 -1.75 12.91 -14.67
C VAL A 97 -2.64 13.86 -13.85
N GLU A 98 -3.14 13.46 -12.69
CA GLU A 98 -4.16 14.23 -11.94
C GLU A 98 -3.68 14.91 -10.65
N ASP A 99 -2.47 14.61 -10.14
CA ASP A 99 -1.98 15.15 -8.86
C ASP A 99 -1.12 16.44 -8.98
N GLU A 100 -0.71 16.84 -10.20
CA GLU A 100 0.12 18.05 -10.39
C GLU A 100 -0.69 19.36 -10.52
N SER A 101 -2.03 19.32 -10.53
CA SER A 101 -2.85 20.51 -10.82
C SER A 101 -3.48 21.23 -9.63
N GLU A 102 -3.21 20.85 -8.37
CA GLU A 102 -3.82 21.53 -7.21
C GLU A 102 -2.94 22.62 -6.55
N GLU A 103 -1.64 22.69 -6.85
CA GLU A 103 -0.76 23.75 -6.29
C GLU A 103 -0.61 25.00 -7.19
N ASP A 104 -0.98 24.93 -8.47
CA ASP A 104 -0.84 26.06 -9.42
C ASP A 104 -2.09 26.97 -9.55
N VAL A 105 -3.19 26.70 -8.85
CA VAL A 105 -4.40 27.54 -8.91
C VAL A 105 -4.39 28.71 -7.92
N ALA A 106 -3.47 28.70 -6.94
CA ALA A 106 -3.45 29.69 -5.86
C ALA A 106 -2.61 30.96 -6.14
N VAL A 107 -1.96 31.09 -7.30
CA VAL A 107 -1.04 32.22 -7.59
C VAL A 107 -1.58 33.23 -8.62
N ILE A 108 -2.78 33.03 -9.19
CA ILE A 108 -3.27 33.89 -10.31
C ILE A 108 -4.40 34.86 -9.88
N VAL A 109 -4.61 35.11 -8.58
CA VAL A 109 -5.69 36.03 -8.13
C VAL A 109 -5.18 37.38 -7.59
N ASP A 110 -3.87 37.64 -7.56
CA ASP A 110 -3.32 38.87 -6.94
C ASP A 110 -2.50 39.78 -7.88
N GLU A 111 -2.54 39.60 -9.20
CA GLU A 111 -1.79 40.46 -10.14
C GLU A 111 -2.55 40.93 -11.39
N ASN A 112 -3.80 41.39 -11.28
CA ASN A 112 -4.36 42.31 -12.28
C ASN A 112 -5.44 43.22 -11.67
N GLU A 113 -5.01 44.46 -11.39
CA GLU A 113 -5.78 45.73 -11.32
C GLU A 113 -7.10 45.81 -10.52
#